data_AF-A0A9Q0WVW8-F1
#
_entry.id   AF-A0A9Q0WVW8-F1
#
_cell.length_a   1.000
_cell.length_b   1.000
_cell.length_c   1.000
_cell.angle_alpha   90.00
_cell.angle_beta   90.00
_cell.angle_gamma   90.00
#
_symmetry.space_group_name_H-M   'P 1'
#
loop_
_entity.id
_entity.type
_entity.pdbx_description
1 polymer ?
#
loop_
_entity_poly.entity_id
_entity_poly.type
_entity_poly.pdbx_seq_one_letter_code
_entity_poly.pdbx_strand_id
1 'polypeptide(L)'
;MIPSSNPKALDHLSYACDEYGFFYLVNHGVPDTVIEGALDGIAEFFEVTKVEEKKEYRKSNPADRIMWGFNCHAGENREYLKVVAHPQLHCPAKPAIIRDFALTYAIGP
;
A
#
# COMPACT_ATOMS: atom_id res chain seq x y z
N MET A 1 14.17 -11.18 -16.48
CA MET A 1 15.25 -10.42 -17.15
C MET A 1 15.18 -9.00 -16.60
N ILE A 2 16.10 -8.61 -15.71
CA ILE A 2 16.17 -7.23 -15.22
C ILE A 2 16.69 -6.39 -16.40
N PRO A 3 16.02 -5.31 -16.83
CA PRO A 3 16.49 -4.53 -17.97
C PRO A 3 17.92 -4.05 -17.69
N SER A 4 18.79 -4.23 -18.67
CA SER A 4 20.11 -3.58 -18.71
C SER A 4 19.94 -2.10 -18.33
N SER A 5 20.68 -1.66 -17.32
CA SER A 5 20.64 -0.31 -16.79
C SER A 5 20.70 0.70 -17.94
N ASN A 6 19.59 1.42 -18.17
CA ASN A 6 19.58 2.54 -19.09
C ASN A 6 20.24 3.72 -18.35
N PRO A 7 21.45 4.16 -18.71
CA PRO A 7 22.17 5.18 -17.96
C PRO A 7 21.36 6.48 -17.85
N LYS A 8 20.61 6.84 -18.91
CA LYS A 8 19.74 8.03 -18.91
C LYS A 8 18.60 7.92 -17.90
N ALA A 9 18.06 6.72 -17.68
CA ALA A 9 17.01 6.53 -16.68
C ALA A 9 17.54 6.73 -15.26
N LEU A 10 18.80 6.33 -15.01
CA LEU A 10 19.47 6.58 -13.73
C LEU A 10 19.77 8.07 -13.53
N ASP A 11 20.23 8.77 -14.57
CA ASP A 11 20.48 10.21 -14.50
C ASP A 11 19.20 10.99 -14.19
N HIS A 12 18.10 10.68 -14.88
CA HIS A 12 16.80 11.30 -14.61
C HIS A 12 16.28 10.97 -13.21
N LEU A 13 16.47 9.73 -12.74
CA LEU A 13 16.07 9.32 -11.40
C LEU A 13 16.85 10.08 -10.33
N SER A 14 18.18 10.20 -10.47
CA SER A 14 19.03 10.98 -9.54
C SER A 14 18.59 12.43 -9.51
N TYR A 15 18.44 13.07 -10.67
CA TYR A 15 17.99 14.45 -10.77
C TYR A 15 16.61 14.67 -10.13
N ALA A 16 15.65 13.76 -10.37
CA ALA A 16 14.33 13.89 -9.77
C ALA A 16 14.33 13.72 -8.25
N CYS A 17 15.16 12.83 -7.72
CA CYS A 17 15.37 12.68 -6.28
C CYS A 17 15.98 13.94 -5.66
N ASP A 18 17.01 14.51 -6.29
CA ASP A 18 17.76 15.64 -5.74
C ASP A 18 16.99 16.97 -5.85
N GLU A 19 16.33 17.22 -6.99
CA GLU A 19 15.70 18.52 -7.26
C GLU A 19 14.22 18.58 -6.81
N TYR A 20 13.50 17.46 -6.87
CA TYR A 20 12.05 17.44 -6.59
C TYR A 20 11.67 16.59 -5.38
N GLY A 21 12.40 15.51 -5.09
CA GLY A 21 12.07 14.56 -4.02
C GLY A 21 10.87 13.65 -4.30
N PHE A 22 10.28 13.70 -5.50
CA PHE A 22 9.24 12.78 -5.95
C PHE A 22 9.24 12.65 -7.48
N PHE A 23 8.70 11.54 -7.99
CA PHE A 23 8.56 11.28 -9.42
C PHE A 23 7.46 10.24 -9.68
N TYR A 24 6.94 10.21 -10.91
CA TYR A 24 6.12 9.11 -11.39
C TYR A 24 7.00 8.11 -12.13
N LEU A 25 6.88 6.84 -11.79
CA LEU A 25 7.48 5.75 -12.55
C LEU A 25 6.39 5.10 -13.41
N VAL A 26 6.63 5.02 -14.72
CA VAL A 26 5.77 4.32 -15.68
C VAL A 26 6.51 3.12 -16.25
N ASN A 27 5.79 2.13 -16.79
CA ASN A 27 6.37 0.89 -17.31
C ASN A 27 7.23 0.16 -16.24
N HIS A 28 6.78 0.16 -14.98
CA HIS A 28 7.48 -0.43 -13.83
C HIS A 28 7.49 -1.96 -13.81
N GLY A 29 6.79 -2.62 -14.72
CA GLY A 29 6.76 -4.09 -14.84
C GLY A 29 5.82 -4.81 -13.87
N VAL A 30 5.21 -4.09 -12.93
CA VAL A 30 4.09 -4.60 -12.12
C VAL A 30 2.83 -4.66 -12.99
N PRO A 31 2.16 -5.82 -13.12
CA PRO A 31 0.93 -5.92 -13.91
C PRO A 31 -0.20 -5.06 -13.34
N ASP A 32 -0.98 -4.42 -14.22
CA ASP A 32 -2.11 -3.57 -13.83
C ASP A 32 -3.13 -4.35 -12.98
N THR A 33 -3.36 -5.63 -13.31
CA THR A 33 -4.27 -6.50 -12.55
C THR A 33 -3.86 -6.68 -11.08
N VAL A 34 -2.56 -6.60 -10.76
CA VAL A 34 -2.07 -6.66 -9.37
C VAL A 34 -2.41 -5.37 -8.63
N ILE A 35 -2.25 -4.23 -9.30
CA ILE A 35 -2.54 -2.91 -8.74
C ILE A 35 -4.06 -2.77 -8.53
N GLU A 36 -4.85 -3.08 -9.56
CA GLU A 36 -6.31 -3.05 -9.53
C GLU A 36 -6.86 -3.96 -8.42
N GLY A 37 -6.44 -5.23 -8.36
CA GLY A 37 -6.91 -6.14 -7.32
C GLY A 37 -6.52 -5.71 -5.89
N ALA A 38 -5.37 -5.06 -5.72
CA ALA A 38 -4.99 -4.49 -4.43
C ALA A 38 -5.87 -3.29 -4.05
N LEU A 39 -6.15 -2.39 -5.00
CA LEU A 39 -7.03 -1.23 -4.79
C LEU A 39 -8.47 -1.67 -4.51
N ASP A 40 -8.99 -2.66 -5.24
CA ASP A 40 -10.33 -3.22 -5.03
C ASP A 40 -10.47 -3.83 -3.65
N GLY A 41 -9.46 -4.60 -3.19
CA GLY A 41 -9.47 -5.15 -1.84
C GLY A 41 -9.44 -4.07 -0.75
N ILE A 42 -8.67 -3.01 -0.95
CA ILE A 42 -8.63 -1.87 -0.02
C ILE A 42 -9.98 -1.15 0.00
N ALA A 43 -10.60 -0.93 -1.17
CA ALA A 43 -11.92 -0.33 -1.26
C ALA A 43 -12.98 -1.18 -0.53
N GLU A 44 -13.00 -2.50 -0.77
CA GLU A 44 -13.92 -3.42 -0.10
C GLU A 44 -13.72 -3.42 1.43
N PHE A 45 -12.47 -3.33 1.92
CA PHE A 45 -12.22 -3.18 3.35
C PHE A 45 -12.91 -1.93 3.92
N PHE A 46 -12.78 -0.78 3.26
CA PHE A 46 -13.35 0.46 3.76
C PHE A 46 -14.86 0.56 3.56
N GLU A 47 -15.42 -0.02 2.50
CA GLU A 47 -16.85 0.10 2.16
C GLU A 47 -17.71 -1.00 2.79
N VAL A 48 -17.25 -2.26 2.76
CA VAL A 48 -18.09 -3.43 3.03
C VAL A 48 -17.86 -3.99 4.44
N THR A 49 -16.66 -3.85 4.99
CA THR A 49 -16.34 -4.43 6.30
C THR A 49 -17.07 -3.67 7.41
N LYS A 50 -17.76 -4.40 8.30
CA LYS A 50 -18.50 -3.79 9.40
C LYS A 50 -17.53 -3.04 10.32
N VAL A 51 -17.96 -1.89 10.83
CA VAL A 51 -17.15 -1.08 11.76
C VAL A 51 -16.66 -1.91 12.95
N GLU A 52 -17.44 -2.89 13.39
CA GLU A 52 -17.12 -3.82 14.48
C GLU A 52 -15.92 -4.72 14.15
N GLU A 53 -15.83 -5.21 12.91
CA GLU A 53 -14.69 -6.01 12.44
C GLU A 53 -13.45 -5.12 12.27
N LYS A 54 -13.62 -3.88 11.79
CA LYS A 54 -12.50 -2.91 11.69
C LYS A 54 -11.94 -2.50 13.05
N LYS A 55 -12.80 -2.41 14.08
CA LYS A 55 -12.42 -2.05 15.46
C LYS A 55 -11.42 -3.03 16.08
N GLU A 56 -11.34 -4.28 15.59
CA GLU A 56 -10.30 -5.24 16.01
C GLU A 56 -8.89 -4.71 15.75
N TYR A 57 -8.73 -3.87 14.73
CA TYR A 57 -7.46 -3.26 14.36
C TYR A 57 -7.28 -1.85 14.92
N ARG A 58 -8.19 -1.35 15.78
CA ARG A 58 -8.10 0.02 16.29
C ARG A 58 -6.74 0.24 16.98
N LYS A 59 -6.01 1.27 16.54
CA LYS A 59 -4.68 1.61 17.07
C LYS A 59 -4.66 1.57 18.60
N SER A 60 -3.93 0.60 19.15
CA SER A 60 -3.81 0.38 20.60
C SER A 60 -2.35 0.48 21.05
N ASN A 61 -1.44 -0.17 20.32
CA ASN A 61 -0.02 -0.21 20.62
C ASN A 61 0.82 0.23 19.40
N PRO A 62 1.86 1.07 19.56
CA PRO A 62 2.78 1.40 18.47
C PRO A 62 3.44 0.19 17.77
N ALA A 63 3.52 -0.96 18.44
CA ALA A 63 4.05 -2.21 17.89
C ALA A 63 3.05 -3.00 17.04
N ASP A 64 1.77 -2.59 16.99
CA ASP A 64 0.73 -3.27 16.23
C ASP A 64 1.11 -3.32 14.74
N ARG A 65 1.03 -4.52 14.16
CA ARG A 65 1.39 -4.76 12.76
C ARG A 65 0.27 -4.44 11.77
N ILE A 66 -0.97 -4.36 12.27
CA ILE A 66 -2.14 -3.91 11.55
C ILE A 66 -2.81 -2.85 12.44
N MET A 67 -3.01 -1.65 11.90
CA MET A 67 -3.64 -0.54 12.61
C MET A 67 -4.68 0.13 11.73
N TRP A 68 -5.89 0.21 12.23
CA TRP A 68 -6.98 0.97 11.67
C TRP A 68 -7.28 2.18 12.57
N GLY A 69 -7.63 3.30 11.95
CA GLY A 69 -7.96 4.50 12.69
C GLY A 69 -8.60 5.58 11.83
N PHE A 70 -9.08 6.60 12.52
CA PHE A 70 -9.59 7.83 11.92
C PHE A 70 -8.74 8.99 12.41
N ASN A 71 -8.17 9.73 11.47
CA ASN A 71 -7.62 11.04 11.74
C ASN A 71 -8.68 12.07 11.41
N CYS A 72 -9.15 12.77 12.44
CA CYS A 72 -9.95 13.97 12.30
C CYS A 72 -9.13 15.15 12.84
N HIS A 73 -8.47 15.89 11.94
CA HIS A 73 -7.79 17.13 12.29
C HIS A 73 -8.13 18.20 11.26
N ALA A 74 -8.44 19.41 11.75
CA ALA A 74 -8.55 20.67 11.01
C ALA A 74 -8.77 20.57 9.49
N GLY A 75 -9.93 20.06 9.07
CA GLY A 75 -10.35 20.05 7.65
C GLY A 75 -10.09 18.76 6.89
N GLU A 76 -9.36 17.80 7.45
CA GLU A 76 -9.14 16.48 6.86
C GLU A 76 -9.74 15.38 7.74
N ASN A 77 -10.75 14.69 7.20
CA ASN A 77 -11.28 13.45 7.75
C ASN A 77 -10.71 12.30 6.93
N ARG A 78 -9.79 11.52 7.52
CA ARG A 78 -9.18 10.37 6.85
C ARG A 78 -9.33 9.12 7.71
N GLU A 79 -10.04 8.14 7.18
CA GLU A 79 -9.94 6.74 7.62
C GLU A 79 -8.67 6.14 7.02
N TYR A 80 -7.92 5.35 7.80
CA TYR A 80 -6.71 4.71 7.30
C TYR A 80 -6.54 3.31 7.88
N LEU A 81 -5.84 2.48 7.10
CA LEU A 81 -5.36 1.16 7.47
C LEU A 81 -3.85 1.16 7.22
N LYS A 82 -3.07 0.91 8.26
CA LYS A 82 -1.62 0.73 8.20
C LYS A 82 -1.28 -0.72 8.43
N VAL A 83 -0.42 -1.25 7.57
CA VAL A 83 -0.06 -2.66 7.54
C VAL A 83 1.46 -2.80 7.42
N VAL A 84 2.06 -3.65 8.25
CA VAL A 84 3.48 -3.99 8.14
C VAL A 84 3.63 -5.14 7.14
N ALA A 85 4.23 -4.82 5.99
CA ALA A 85 4.41 -5.77 4.88
C ALA A 85 5.71 -6.58 4.94
N HIS A 86 6.74 -6.09 5.61
CA HIS A 86 8.07 -6.71 5.67
C HIS A 86 8.53 -6.91 7.13
N PRO A 87 9.20 -8.03 7.48
CA PRO A 87 9.62 -9.15 6.61
C PRO A 87 8.49 -10.13 6.23
N GLN A 88 7.38 -10.09 6.96
CA GLN A 88 6.19 -10.88 6.68
C GLN A 88 5.01 -9.93 6.51
N LEU A 89 4.19 -10.19 5.49
CA LEU A 89 2.95 -9.45 5.28
C LEU A 89 1.96 -9.82 6.38
N HIS A 90 1.64 -8.85 7.22
CA HIS A 90 0.43 -8.90 8.04
C HIS A 90 -0.71 -8.35 7.20
N CYS A 91 -1.94 -8.84 7.32
CA CYS A 91 -3.08 -8.23 6.64
C CYS A 91 -4.36 -8.55 7.42
N PRO A 92 -5.41 -7.73 7.29
CA PRO A 92 -6.72 -8.11 7.79
C PRO A 92 -7.18 -9.47 7.22
N ALA A 93 -7.93 -10.22 8.01
CA ALA A 93 -8.49 -11.51 7.56
C ALA A 93 -9.63 -11.33 6.53
N LYS A 94 -10.27 -10.16 6.56
CA LYS A 94 -11.33 -9.75 5.63
C LYS A 94 -11.03 -8.36 5.08
N PRO A 95 -11.36 -8.09 3.81
CA PRO A 95 -11.83 -9.06 2.83
C PRO A 95 -10.68 -9.98 2.37
N ALA A 96 -11.00 -11.22 1.95
CA ALA A 96 -9.99 -12.22 1.62
C ALA A 96 -9.08 -11.78 0.45
N ILE A 97 -9.64 -11.01 -0.48
CA ILE A 97 -8.96 -10.48 -1.67
C ILE A 97 -7.74 -9.61 -1.33
N ILE A 98 -7.76 -8.89 -0.18
CA ILE A 98 -6.61 -8.07 0.24
C ILE A 98 -5.35 -8.92 0.35
N ARG A 99 -5.46 -10.13 0.90
CA ARG A 99 -4.27 -10.95 1.17
C ARG A 99 -3.58 -11.38 -0.11
N ASP A 100 -4.37 -11.75 -1.11
CA ASP A 100 -3.87 -12.34 -2.35
C ASP A 100 -3.13 -11.29 -3.19
N PHE A 101 -3.67 -10.08 -3.27
CA PHE A 101 -3.06 -9.00 -4.05
C PHE A 101 -2.05 -8.17 -3.27
N ALA A 102 -2.25 -7.95 -1.96
CA ALA A 102 -1.27 -7.18 -1.17
C ALA A 102 0.07 -7.90 -1.05
N LEU A 103 0.08 -9.24 -1.06
CA LEU A 103 1.34 -10.00 -1.06
C LEU A 103 2.11 -9.80 -2.35
N THR A 104 1.45 -9.96 -3.49
CA THR A 104 2.06 -9.77 -4.81
C THR A 104 2.50 -8.32 -5.01
N TYR A 105 1.70 -7.35 -4.55
CA TYR A 105 2.05 -5.93 -4.64
C TYR A 105 3.25 -5.56 -3.74
N ALA A 106 3.31 -6.07 -2.51
CA ALA A 106 4.35 -5.70 -1.54
C ALA A 106 5.71 -6.34 -1.82
N ILE A 107 5.73 -7.54 -2.38
CA ILE A 107 6.96 -8.30 -2.66
C ILE A 107 7.44 -8.05 -4.10
N GLY A 108 6.54 -7.62 -4.99
CA GLY A 108 6.77 -7.59 -6.42
C GLY A 108 6.71 -8.99 -7.05
N PRO A 109 6.52 -9.09 -8.36
CA PRO A 109 6.72 -10.34 -9.10
C PRO A 109 8.20 -10.78 -9.13
#